data_AF-A0A353T5A3-F1
#
_entry.id   AF-A0A353T5A3-F1
#
_cell.length_a   1.000
_cell.length_b   1.000
_cell.length_c   1.000
_cell.angle_alpha   90.00
_cell.angle_beta   90.00
_cell.angle_gamma   90.00
#
_symmetry.space_group_name_H-M   'P 1'
#
loop_
_entity.id
_entity.type
_entity.pdbx_description
1 polymer ?
#
loop_
_entity_poly.entity_id
_entity_poly.type
_entity_poly.pdbx_seq_one_letter_code
_entity_poly.pdbx_strand_id
1 'polypeptide(L)'
;YGLAIILFSILMRLILLPLDLKSRKSNQQIQDIQPEVDAINKKYKNDADKKNKKTMELYQKHEINPMGGCLPMLLQFPLFFA
;
A
#
# COMPACT_ATOMS: atom_id res chain seq x y z
N TYR A 1 -28.85 9.77 17.46
CA TYR A 1 -28.08 9.59 16.21
C TYR A 1 -26.61 9.17 16.44
N GLY A 2 -25.89 9.71 17.44
CA GLY A 2 -24.48 9.35 17.68
C GLY A 2 -24.17 7.87 17.92
N LEU A 3 -25.05 7.13 18.63
CA LEU A 3 -24.90 5.68 18.85
C LEU A 3 -24.90 4.85 17.56
N ALA A 4 -25.69 5.26 16.55
CA ALA A 4 -25.74 4.58 15.25
C ALA A 4 -24.44 4.77 14.47
N ILE A 5 -23.82 5.96 14.55
CA ILE A 5 -22.54 6.27 13.92
C ILE A 5 -21.41 5.47 14.57
N ILE A 6 -21.41 5.37 15.90
CA ILE A 6 -20.42 4.58 16.65
C ILE A 6 -20.52 3.10 16.24
N LEU A 7 -21.73 2.53 16.23
CA LEU A 7 -21.96 1.16 15.78
C LEU A 7 -21.49 0.92 14.34
N PHE A 8 -21.81 1.83 13.42
CA PHE A 8 -21.37 1.75 12.03
C PHE A 8 -19.84 1.77 11.89
N SER A 9 -19.16 2.63 12.66
CA SER A 9 -17.69 2.72 12.65
C SER A 9 -17.01 1.43 13.13
N ILE A 10 -17.59 0.76 14.13
CA ILE A 10 -17.07 -0.51 14.67
C ILE A 10 -17.28 -1.64 13.65
N LEU A 11 -18.44 -1.66 12.99
CA LEU A 11 -18.78 -2.63 11.96
C LEU A 11 -17.86 -2.51 10.74
N MET A 12 -17.62 -1.27 10.27
CA MET A 12 -16.65 -1.01 9.21
C MET A 12 -15.24 -1.41 9.61
N ARG A 13 -14.77 -1.06 10.83
CA ARG A 13 -13.45 -1.50 11.31
C ARG A 13 -13.31 -3.01 11.37
N LEU A 14 -14.36 -3.76 11.74
CA LEU A 14 -14.33 -5.22 11.76
C LEU A 14 -14.21 -5.82 10.34
N ILE A 15 -14.86 -5.23 9.34
CA ILE A 15 -14.78 -5.67 7.94
C ILE A 15 -13.43 -5.28 7.32
N LEU A 16 -12.91 -4.10 7.66
CA LEU A 16 -11.64 -3.58 7.17
C LEU A 16 -10.43 -4.19 7.88
N LEU A 17 -10.55 -4.71 9.11
CA LEU A 17 -9.47 -5.35 9.86
C LEU A 17 -8.72 -6.45 9.10
N PRO A 18 -9.38 -7.45 8.49
CA PRO A 18 -8.69 -8.46 7.69
C PRO A 18 -8.02 -7.86 6.44
N LEU A 19 -8.58 -6.79 5.91
CA LEU A 19 -8.04 -6.05 4.78
C LEU A 19 -6.80 -5.25 5.17
N ASP A 20 -6.83 -4.58 6.33
CA ASP A 20 -5.72 -3.80 6.90
C ASP A 20 -4.53 -4.71 7.24
N LEU A 21 -4.78 -5.89 7.82
CA LEU A 21 -3.74 -6.89 8.06
C LEU A 21 -3.09 -7.36 6.76
N LYS A 22 -3.87 -7.54 5.70
CA LYS A 22 -3.35 -7.90 4.38
C LYS A 22 -2.53 -6.77 3.76
N SER A 23 -3.00 -5.53 3.90
CA SER A 23 -2.28 -4.32 3.50
C SER A 23 -0.97 -4.14 4.26
N ARG A 24 -0.94 -4.41 5.57
CA ARG A 24 0.27 -4.34 6.41
C ARG A 24 1.31 -5.34 5.97
N LYS A 25 0.91 -6.59 5.67
CA LYS A 25 1.83 -7.61 5.17
C LYS A 25 2.49 -7.19 3.85
N SER A 26 1.71 -6.67 2.89
CA SER A 26 2.28 -6.13 1.64
C SER A 26 3.19 -4.92 1.90
N ASN A 27 2.85 -4.03 2.83
CA ASN A 27 3.66 -2.85 3.10
C ASN A 27 5.03 -3.21 3.72
N GLN A 28 5.08 -4.27 4.53
CA GLN A 28 6.31 -4.77 5.13
C GLN A 28 7.23 -5.38 4.06
N GLN A 29 6.65 -6.15 3.13
CA GLN A 29 7.40 -6.71 2.00
C GLN A 29 7.98 -5.61 1.09
N ILE A 30 7.27 -4.48 0.90
CA ILE A 30 7.80 -3.31 0.16
C ILE A 30 9.01 -2.72 0.89
N GLN A 31 8.97 -2.61 2.22
CA GLN A 31 10.12 -2.12 2.99
C GLN A 31 11.34 -3.03 2.87
N ASP A 32 11.13 -4.35 2.82
CA ASP A 32 12.23 -5.32 2.69
C ASP A 32 12.96 -5.20 1.35
N ILE A 33 12.25 -4.89 0.26
CA ILE A 33 12.84 -4.69 -1.08
C ILE A 33 13.25 -3.24 -1.37
N GLN A 34 12.91 -2.29 -0.51
CA GLN A 34 13.33 -0.89 -0.60
C GLN A 34 14.85 -0.71 -0.87
N PRO A 35 15.77 -1.44 -0.22
CA PRO A 35 17.20 -1.36 -0.55
C PRO A 35 17.54 -1.78 -1.99
N GLU A 36 16.84 -2.77 -2.55
CA GLU A 36 17.02 -3.21 -3.93
C GLU A 36 16.47 -2.17 -4.93
N VAL A 37 15.33 -1.56 -4.60
CA VAL A 37 14.78 -0.42 -5.34
C VAL A 37 15.77 0.75 -5.33
N ASP A 38 16.42 1.02 -4.21
CA ASP A 38 17.46 2.05 -4.12
C ASP A 38 18.73 1.72 -4.90
N ALA A 39 19.11 0.45 -4.98
CA ALA A 39 20.20 -0.01 -5.83
C ALA A 39 19.86 0.22 -7.33
N ILE A 40 18.63 -0.09 -7.75
CA ILE A 40 18.11 0.22 -9.10
C ILE A 40 18.13 1.73 -9.33
N ASN A 41 17.65 2.53 -8.37
CA ASN A 41 17.65 3.98 -8.45
C ASN A 41 19.04 4.57 -8.63
N LYS A 42 20.05 4.05 -7.90
CA LYS A 42 21.45 4.47 -8.03
C LYS A 42 22.05 4.05 -9.36
N LYS A 43 21.74 2.84 -9.83
CA LYS A 43 22.28 2.28 -11.08
C LYS A 43 21.70 2.94 -12.33
N TYR A 44 20.44 3.40 -12.26
CA TYR A 44 19.71 3.99 -13.39
C TYR A 44 19.32 5.46 -13.15
N LYS A 45 20.18 6.24 -12.47
CA LYS A 45 19.92 7.67 -12.18
C LYS A 45 19.59 8.52 -13.41
N ASN A 46 20.19 8.22 -14.55
CA ASN A 46 20.02 8.98 -15.79
C ASN A 46 18.91 8.43 -16.70
N ASP A 47 18.23 7.35 -16.31
CA ASP A 47 17.39 6.56 -17.21
C ASP A 47 16.07 6.21 -16.50
N ALA A 48 15.18 7.19 -16.43
CA ALA A 48 13.92 7.12 -15.68
C ALA A 48 12.98 6.00 -16.20
N ASP A 49 12.94 5.80 -17.52
CA ASP A 49 12.18 4.71 -18.15
C ASP A 49 12.69 3.34 -17.69
N LYS A 50 14.01 3.16 -17.70
CA LYS A 50 14.65 1.90 -17.30
C LYS A 50 14.47 1.64 -15.81
N LYS A 51 14.56 2.69 -14.99
CA LYS A 51 14.28 2.64 -13.55
C LYS A 51 12.86 2.16 -13.28
N ASN A 52 11.84 2.77 -13.89
CA ASN A 52 10.45 2.35 -13.71
C ASN A 52 10.21 0.89 -14.13
N LYS A 53 10.76 0.49 -15.28
CA LYS A 53 10.63 -0.88 -15.78
C LYS A 53 11.28 -1.90 -14.84
N LYS A 54 12.47 -1.59 -14.31
CA LYS A 54 13.19 -2.48 -13.39
C LYS A 54 12.56 -2.55 -12.01
N THR A 55 12.07 -1.43 -11.49
CA THR A 55 11.32 -1.41 -10.23
C THR A 55 10.03 -2.24 -10.35
N MET A 56 9.32 -2.16 -11.48
CA MET A 56 8.13 -2.97 -11.72
C MET A 56 8.45 -4.46 -11.88
N GLU A 57 9.52 -4.82 -12.62
CA GLU A 57 10.02 -6.20 -12.69
C GLU A 57 10.39 -6.76 -11.31
N LEU A 58 10.99 -5.93 -10.44
CA LEU A 58 11.35 -6.32 -9.07
C LEU A 58 10.10 -6.59 -8.23
N TYR A 59 9.10 -5.70 -8.28
CA TYR A 59 7.82 -5.90 -7.60
C TYR A 59 7.10 -7.18 -8.06
N GLN A 60 7.14 -7.47 -9.37
CA GLN A 60 6.58 -8.71 -9.93
C GLN A 60 7.36 -9.95 -9.49
N LYS A 61 8.70 -9.90 -9.46
CA LYS A 61 9.54 -11.02 -9.03
C LYS A 61 9.35 -11.42 -7.57
N HIS A 62 9.08 -10.45 -6.70
CA HIS A 62 8.82 -10.69 -5.29
C HIS A 62 7.33 -10.90 -4.98
N GLU A 63 6.47 -10.93 -6.00
CA GLU A 63 5.00 -11.06 -5.89
C GLU A 63 4.38 -10.03 -4.93
N ILE A 64 4.97 -8.84 -4.85
CA ILE A 64 4.53 -7.78 -3.94
C ILE A 64 3.52 -6.91 -4.68
N ASN A 65 2.32 -6.77 -4.12
CA ASN A 65 1.26 -5.98 -4.74
C ASN A 65 1.26 -4.54 -4.17
N PRO A 66 1.83 -3.53 -4.87
CA PRO A 66 1.91 -2.15 -4.37
C PRO A 66 0.53 -1.54 -4.13
N MET A 67 -0.50 -2.05 -4.79
CA MET A 67 -1.89 -1.62 -4.59
C MET A 67 -2.49 -2.04 -3.24
N GLY A 68 -1.90 -3.03 -2.56
CA GLY A 68 -2.30 -3.37 -1.21
C GLY A 68 -2.07 -2.24 -0.22
N GLY A 69 -1.08 -1.38 -0.45
CA GLY A 69 -0.71 -0.27 0.44
C GLY A 69 -1.56 0.99 0.28
N CYS A 70 -2.21 1.21 -0.87
CA CYS A 70 -3.04 2.41 -1.11
C CYS A 70 -4.53 2.24 -0.80
N LEU A 71 -4.98 1.00 -0.58
CA LEU A 71 -6.34 0.67 -0.14
C LEU A 71 -6.79 1.36 1.17
N PRO A 72 -5.95 1.50 2.21
CA PRO A 72 -6.29 2.22 3.43
C PRO A 72 -6.48 3.73 3.19
N MET A 73 -5.72 4.29 2.26
CA MET A 73 -5.73 5.72 1.95
C MET A 73 -7.01 6.13 1.20
N LEU A 74 -7.49 5.29 0.28
CA LEU A 74 -8.79 5.47 -0.40
C LEU A 74 -9.96 5.42 0.57
N LEU A 75 -9.87 4.58 1.61
CA LEU A 75 -10.87 4.48 2.68
C LEU A 75 -10.80 5.65 3.68
N GLN A 76 -9.71 6.42 3.68
CA GLN A 76 -9.57 7.60 4.53
C GLN A 76 -10.17 8.87 3.92
N PHE A 77 -10.21 8.97 2.59
CA PHE A 77 -10.92 10.04 1.88
C PHE A 77 -12.39 10.24 2.28
N PRO A 78 -13.22 9.20 2.41
CA PRO A 78 -14.63 9.36 2.77
C PRO A 78 -14.85 9.88 4.21
N LEU A 79 -13.84 9.82 5.09
CA LEU A 79 -13.92 10.44 6.43
C LEU A 79 -13.61 11.94 6.42
N PHE A 80 -12.93 12.47 5.40
CA PHE A 80 -12.60 13.90 5.28
C PHE A 80 -13.71 14.73 4.63
N PHE A 81 -14.64 14.09 3.92
CA PHE A 81 -15.78 14.74 3.25
C PHE A 81 -17.12 14.58 4.00
N ALA A 82 -17.12 13.97 5.19
CA ALA A 82 -18.30 13.81 6.05
C ALA A 82 -18.33 14.85 7.17
#